data_AF-A0A6B3EX21-F1
#
_entry.id   AF-A0A6B3EX21-F1
#
_cell.length_a   1.000
_cell.length_b   1.000
_cell.length_c   1.000
_cell.angle_alpha   90.00
_cell.angle_beta   90.00
_cell.angle_gamma   90.00
#
_symmetry.space_group_name_H-M   'P 1'
#
loop_
_entity.id
_entity.type
_entity.pdbx_description
1 polymer ?
#
loop_
_entity_poly.entity_id
_entity_poly.type
_entity_poly.pdbx_seq_one_letter_code
_entity_poly.pdbx_strand_id
1 'polypeptide(L)'
;TPRVYRADVSYQEGADGAERHKAIEPNHPLVVDGTKVFLNGHGYAPQFTVRDGKGKVVYKGAVAMLPQDGMGTATGVVKVADGYTNAKGKREQLGFEARFLPTIDRTTMTSSFPGLDYPVLALNA
;
A
#
# COMPACT_ATOMS: atom_id res chain seq x y z
N THR A 1 14.11 -2.95 5.36
CA THR A 1 13.50 -1.60 5.55
C THR A 1 13.57 -0.84 4.24
N PRO A 2 12.55 -0.03 3.89
CA PRO A 2 12.69 0.94 2.80
C PRO A 2 13.86 1.86 3.16
N ARG A 3 14.91 1.88 2.34
CA ARG A 3 16.09 2.74 2.57
C ARG A 3 15.94 4.11 1.90
N VAL A 4 15.00 4.22 0.96
CA VAL A 4 14.72 5.41 0.15
C VAL A 4 13.22 5.45 -0.13
N TYR A 5 12.62 6.63 -0.03
CA TYR A 5 11.29 6.91 -0.56
C TYR A 5 11.45 7.69 -1.84
N ARG A 6 11.05 7.07 -2.95
CA ARG A 6 11.24 7.61 -4.30
C ARG A 6 9.97 7.39 -5.11
N ALA A 7 9.56 8.43 -5.83
CA ALA A 7 8.54 8.36 -6.87
C ALA A 7 9.18 8.74 -8.20
N ASP A 8 9.16 7.83 -9.17
CA ASP A 8 9.54 8.14 -10.54
C ASP A 8 8.33 8.73 -11.26
N VAL A 9 8.47 9.97 -11.72
CA VAL A 9 7.39 10.73 -12.36
C VAL A 9 7.79 11.16 -13.77
N SER A 10 6.79 11.23 -14.65
CA SER A 10 6.86 11.95 -15.92
C SER A 10 6.18 13.30 -15.77
N TYR A 11 6.75 14.36 -16.32
CA TYR A 11 6.18 15.70 -16.30
C TYR A 11 6.50 16.49 -17.58
N GLN A 12 5.72 17.53 -17.86
CA GLN A 12 5.89 18.45 -18.98
C GLN A 12 5.79 19.89 -18.47
N GLU A 13 6.51 20.81 -19.11
CA GLU A 13 6.42 22.27 -18.88
C GLU A 13 5.54 22.88 -19.98
N GLY A 14 4.38 23.42 -19.60
CA GLY A 14 3.35 23.86 -20.54
C GLY A 14 2.60 22.71 -21.24
N ALA A 15 1.54 23.05 -22.00
CA ALA A 15 0.67 22.07 -22.66
C ALA A 15 1.33 21.30 -23.82
N ASP A 16 2.32 21.92 -24.48
CA ASP A 16 3.04 21.35 -25.64
C ASP A 16 4.50 20.99 -25.30
N GLY A 17 4.82 20.90 -24.01
CA GLY A 17 6.17 20.60 -23.54
C GLY A 17 6.60 19.17 -23.83
N ALA A 18 7.90 18.96 -24.08
CA ALA A 18 8.46 17.61 -24.17
C ALA A 18 8.38 16.90 -22.80
N GLU A 19 8.03 15.61 -22.81
CA GLU A 19 8.03 14.78 -21.60
C GLU A 19 9.43 14.66 -21.00
N ARG A 20 9.51 14.85 -19.69
CA ARG A 20 10.73 14.72 -18.89
C ARG A 20 10.47 13.76 -17.74
N HIS A 21 11.52 13.09 -17.28
CA HIS A 21 11.45 12.19 -16.13
C HIS A 21 12.23 12.75 -14.95
N LYS A 22 11.71 12.57 -13.74
CA LYS A 22 12.42 12.92 -12.50
C LYS A 22 12.07 11.96 -11.37
N ALA A 23 13.03 11.71 -10.50
CA ALA A 23 12.78 11.08 -9.21
C ALA A 23 12.45 12.16 -8.15
N ILE A 24 11.33 12.01 -7.45
CA ILE A 24 10.96 12.85 -6.31
C ILE A 24 11.25 12.06 -5.02
N GLU A 25 11.92 12.71 -4.07
CA GLU A 25 12.15 12.19 -2.72
C GLU A 25 11.71 13.23 -1.67
N PRO A 26 11.49 12.88 -0.39
CA PRO A 26 10.92 13.79 0.60
C PRO A 26 11.65 15.13 0.73
N ASN A 27 13.00 15.12 0.65
CA ASN A 27 13.84 16.31 0.70
C ASN A 27 14.36 16.76 -0.68
N HIS A 28 13.92 16.10 -1.75
CA HIS A 28 14.31 16.39 -3.13
C HIS A 28 13.05 16.54 -4.00
N PRO A 29 12.33 17.67 -3.89
CA PRO A 29 11.10 17.90 -4.63
C PRO A 29 11.32 18.04 -6.14
N LEU A 30 10.26 17.79 -6.93
CA LEU A 30 10.18 18.29 -8.29
C LEU A 30 9.92 19.80 -8.23
N VAL A 31 10.66 20.57 -9.03
CA VAL A 31 10.44 22.01 -9.21
C VAL A 31 10.18 22.22 -10.69
N VAL A 32 9.01 22.76 -11.02
CA VAL A 32 8.54 22.98 -12.39
C VAL A 32 7.75 24.29 -12.41
N ASP A 33 8.10 25.22 -13.29
CA ASP A 33 7.41 26.51 -13.45
C ASP A 33 7.18 27.27 -12.12
N GLY A 34 8.19 27.30 -11.25
CA GLY A 34 8.10 27.93 -9.92
C GLY A 34 7.26 27.15 -8.88
N THR A 35 6.62 26.06 -9.26
CA THR A 35 5.86 25.16 -8.39
C THR A 35 6.76 24.06 -7.82
N LYS A 36 6.58 23.73 -6.53
CA LYS A 36 7.27 22.61 -5.87
C LYS A 36 6.30 21.47 -5.59
N VAL A 37 6.63 20.27 -6.05
CA VAL A 37 5.89 19.03 -5.78
C VAL A 37 6.72 18.16 -4.85
N PHE A 38 6.19 17.88 -3.67
CA PHE A 38 6.84 17.07 -2.63
C PHE A 38 6.25 15.67 -2.59
N LEU A 39 7.10 14.68 -2.35
CA LEU A 39 6.66 13.34 -2.00
C LEU A 39 6.29 13.32 -0.51
N ASN A 40 5.03 13.65 -0.22
CA ASN A 40 4.46 13.63 1.12
C ASN A 40 3.64 12.36 1.32
N GLY A 41 3.84 11.69 2.46
CA GLY A 41 3.07 10.50 2.81
C GLY A 41 3.51 9.28 2.02
N HIS A 42 4.49 8.54 2.55
CA HIS A 42 4.80 7.20 2.09
C HIS A 42 4.00 6.17 2.91
N GLY A 43 3.62 5.07 2.28
CA GLY A 43 2.84 4.02 2.92
C GLY A 43 3.30 2.64 2.49
N TYR A 44 2.72 1.63 3.12
CA TYR A 44 2.96 0.24 2.77
C TYR A 44 1.92 -0.26 1.76
N ALA A 45 2.38 -1.08 0.83
CA ALA A 45 1.52 -1.87 -0.05
C ALA A 45 1.85 -3.36 0.11
N PRO A 46 1.30 -4.04 1.14
CA PRO A 46 1.58 -5.45 1.36
C PRO A 46 1.10 -6.31 0.17
N GLN A 47 1.83 -7.37 -0.12
CA GLN A 47 1.48 -8.36 -1.13
C GLN A 47 0.56 -9.42 -0.51
N PHE A 48 -0.64 -9.57 -1.07
CA PHE A 48 -1.63 -10.54 -0.63
C PHE A 48 -1.65 -11.73 -1.58
N THR A 49 -1.87 -12.92 -1.03
CA THR A 49 -2.24 -14.12 -1.78
C THR A 49 -3.41 -14.79 -1.07
N VAL A 50 -4.58 -14.78 -1.70
CA VAL A 50 -5.78 -15.45 -1.18
C VAL A 50 -5.95 -16.76 -1.89
N ARG A 51 -6.20 -17.83 -1.13
CA ARG A 51 -6.43 -19.19 -1.61
C ARG A 51 -7.82 -19.67 -1.23
N ASP A 52 -8.44 -20.45 -2.11
CA ASP A 52 -9.68 -21.14 -1.78
C ASP A 52 -9.44 -22.36 -0.87
N GLY A 53 -10.52 -23.02 -0.45
CA GLY A 53 -10.45 -24.23 0.39
C GLY A 53 -9.75 -25.43 -0.26
N LYS A 54 -9.45 -25.38 -1.56
CA LYS A 54 -8.67 -26.39 -2.30
C LYS A 54 -7.21 -25.95 -2.52
N GLY A 55 -6.82 -24.79 -2.00
CA GLY A 55 -5.48 -24.23 -2.12
C GLY A 55 -5.19 -23.45 -3.40
N LYS A 56 -6.17 -23.32 -4.31
CA LYS A 56 -6.03 -22.56 -5.56
C LYS A 56 -5.94 -21.07 -5.24
N VAL A 57 -4.99 -20.37 -5.86
CA VAL A 57 -4.88 -18.91 -5.75
C VAL A 57 -6.06 -18.27 -6.48
N VAL A 58 -6.87 -17.51 -5.74
CA VAL A 58 -8.02 -16.75 -6.27
C VAL A 58 -7.75 -15.26 -6.35
N TYR A 59 -6.73 -14.77 -5.62
CA TYR A 59 -6.25 -13.40 -5.72
C TYR A 59 -4.76 -13.34 -5.40
N LYS A 60 -4.02 -12.52 -6.14
CA LYS A 60 -2.63 -12.17 -5.84
C LYS A 60 -2.34 -10.74 -6.27
N GLY A 61 -1.88 -9.90 -5.36
CA GLY A 61 -1.57 -8.51 -5.68
C GLY A 61 -1.15 -7.68 -4.48
N ALA A 62 -0.48 -6.55 -4.78
CA ALA A 62 -0.20 -5.53 -3.79
C ALA A 62 -1.46 -4.69 -3.55
N VAL A 63 -1.78 -4.44 -2.29
CA VAL A 63 -2.87 -3.55 -1.91
C VAL A 63 -2.27 -2.34 -1.22
N ALA A 64 -2.36 -1.16 -1.86
CA ALA A 64 -1.95 0.09 -1.24
C ALA A 64 -2.84 0.38 -0.04
N MET A 65 -2.22 0.58 1.13
CA MET A 65 -2.93 0.90 2.37
C MET A 65 -2.88 2.40 2.63
N LEU A 66 -3.94 2.94 3.22
CA LEU A 66 -4.05 4.33 3.63
C LEU A 66 -3.32 4.55 4.97
N PRO A 67 -2.26 5.38 5.01
CA PRO A 67 -1.59 5.72 6.28
C PRO A 67 -2.56 6.42 7.25
N GLN A 68 -2.48 6.05 8.53
CA GLN A 68 -3.33 6.58 9.60
C GLN A 68 -2.57 7.51 10.54
N ASP A 69 -1.26 7.32 10.68
CA ASP A 69 -0.39 8.08 11.58
C ASP A 69 1.06 8.14 11.06
N GLY A 70 1.92 8.86 11.78
CA GLY A 70 3.35 8.95 11.46
C GLY A 70 4.17 7.71 11.84
N MET A 71 3.60 6.76 12.58
CA MET A 71 4.25 5.49 12.97
C MET A 71 4.04 4.39 11.93
N GLY A 72 3.49 4.74 10.77
CA GLY A 72 3.32 3.84 9.63
C GLY A 72 2.14 2.88 9.76
N THR A 73 1.27 3.06 10.76
CA THR A 73 -0.01 2.34 10.83
C THR A 73 -0.78 2.63 9.54
N ALA A 74 -1.27 1.60 8.88
CA ALA A 74 -2.04 1.78 7.64
C ALA A 74 -3.25 0.85 7.60
N THR A 75 -4.33 1.29 6.98
CA THR A 75 -5.56 0.50 6.82
C THR A 75 -5.96 0.36 5.36
N GLY A 76 -6.71 -0.67 5.03
CA GLY A 76 -7.26 -0.84 3.69
C GLY A 76 -8.16 -2.04 3.59
N VAL A 77 -8.66 -2.30 2.39
CA VAL A 77 -9.58 -3.40 2.12
C VAL A 77 -9.05 -4.22 0.97
N VAL A 78 -8.88 -5.52 1.19
CA VAL A 78 -8.53 -6.49 0.15
C VAL A 78 -9.82 -7.04 -0.43
N LYS A 79 -10.09 -6.74 -1.69
CA LYS A 79 -11.29 -7.21 -2.39
C LYS A 79 -10.91 -8.32 -3.36
N VAL A 80 -11.51 -9.49 -3.18
CA VAL A 80 -11.42 -10.62 -4.11
C VAL A 80 -12.74 -10.67 -4.88
N ALA A 81 -12.77 -9.97 -6.01
CA ALA A 81 -13.98 -9.81 -6.80
C ALA A 81 -14.39 -11.05 -7.60
N ASP A 82 -13.41 -11.91 -7.92
CA ASP A 82 -13.60 -13.07 -8.79
C ASP A 82 -12.80 -14.28 -8.31
N GLY A 83 -13.11 -15.46 -8.86
CA GLY A 83 -12.30 -16.67 -8.70
C GLY A 83 -12.61 -17.51 -7.46
N TYR A 84 -13.30 -16.97 -6.46
CA TYR A 84 -13.74 -17.72 -5.28
C TYR A 84 -15.08 -18.43 -5.51
N THR A 85 -15.20 -19.65 -4.99
CA THR A 85 -16.43 -20.44 -4.98
C THR A 85 -16.52 -21.17 -3.66
N ASN A 86 -17.63 -21.00 -2.95
CA ASN A 86 -17.80 -21.58 -1.62
C ASN A 86 -18.06 -23.10 -1.67
N ALA A 87 -18.15 -23.73 -0.49
CA ALA A 87 -18.37 -25.17 -0.38
C ALA A 87 -19.68 -25.67 -1.04
N LYS A 88 -20.65 -24.78 -1.27
CA LYS A 88 -21.92 -25.09 -1.96
C LYS A 88 -21.86 -24.87 -3.48
N GLY A 89 -20.68 -24.56 -4.03
CA GLY A 89 -20.52 -24.32 -5.47
C GLY A 89 -20.99 -22.94 -5.93
N LYS A 90 -21.31 -22.01 -5.02
CA LYS A 90 -21.75 -20.65 -5.35
C LYS A 90 -20.55 -19.71 -5.48
N ARG A 91 -20.53 -18.91 -6.55
CA ARG A 91 -19.56 -17.81 -6.72
C ARG A 91 -19.88 -16.68 -5.74
N GLU A 92 -18.87 -16.22 -5.02
CA GLU A 92 -18.99 -15.18 -4.01
C GLU A 92 -17.77 -14.25 -4.07
N GLN A 93 -17.96 -13.01 -3.66
CA GLN A 93 -16.89 -12.03 -3.50
C GLN A 93 -16.43 -12.03 -2.04
N LEU A 94 -15.14 -11.84 -1.81
CA LEU A 94 -14.58 -11.71 -0.47
C LEU A 94 -14.06 -10.29 -0.26
N GLY A 95 -14.25 -9.78 0.95
CA GLY A 95 -13.68 -8.53 1.43
C GLY A 95 -12.98 -8.78 2.75
N PHE A 96 -11.75 -8.30 2.87
CA PHE A 96 -11.01 -8.33 4.14
C PHE A 96 -10.62 -6.91 4.51
N GLU A 97 -11.10 -6.43 5.64
CA GLU A 97 -10.54 -5.22 6.24
C GLU A 97 -9.18 -5.55 6.82
N ALA A 98 -8.20 -4.71 6.54
CA ALA A 98 -6.82 -4.90 6.92
C ALA A 98 -6.32 -3.70 7.72
N ARG A 99 -5.64 -3.98 8.83
CA ARG A 99 -4.81 -3.02 9.56
C ARG A 99 -3.39 -3.54 9.60
N PHE A 100 -2.48 -2.78 9.00
CA PHE A 100 -1.06 -3.07 8.96
C PHE A 100 -0.32 -2.28 10.03
N LEU A 101 0.50 -2.98 10.82
CA LEU A 101 1.33 -2.45 11.89
C LEU A 101 2.79 -2.82 11.59
N PRO A 102 3.62 -1.89 11.08
CA PRO A 102 5.01 -2.15 10.71
C PRO A 102 5.87 -2.65 11.87
N THR A 103 5.69 -2.07 13.05
CA THR A 103 6.33 -2.49 14.31
C THR A 103 5.33 -2.55 15.44
N ILE A 104 4.81 -3.73 15.74
CA ILE A 104 3.78 -3.87 16.77
C ILE A 104 4.35 -3.70 18.18
N ASP A 105 3.76 -2.78 18.95
CA ASP A 105 3.79 -2.85 20.41
C ASP A 105 2.64 -3.75 20.87
N ARG A 106 2.97 -4.92 21.44
CA ARG A 106 1.99 -5.91 21.88
C ARG A 106 1.21 -5.48 23.13
N THR A 107 1.66 -4.45 23.83
CA THR A 107 0.98 -3.91 25.01
C THR A 107 -0.15 -2.98 24.59
N THR A 108 0.14 -2.08 23.65
CA THR A 108 -0.81 -1.06 23.17
C THR A 108 -1.56 -1.47 21.91
N MET A 109 -1.11 -2.53 21.24
CA MET A 109 -1.63 -3.02 19.95
C MET A 109 -1.58 -1.95 18.84
N THR A 110 -0.57 -1.08 18.88
CA THR A 110 -0.31 -0.03 17.87
C THR A 110 1.06 -0.20 17.23
N SER A 111 1.35 0.60 16.19
CA SER A 111 2.69 0.69 15.63
C SER A 111 3.55 1.65 16.46
N SER A 112 4.72 1.22 16.92
CA SER A 112 5.66 2.05 17.69
C SER A 112 6.79 2.65 16.85
N PHE A 113 6.99 2.15 15.63
CA PHE A 113 8.02 2.61 14.70
C PHE A 113 7.55 2.40 13.25
N PRO A 114 7.82 3.35 12.32
CA PRO A 114 7.38 3.23 10.93
C PRO A 114 8.15 2.18 10.10
N GLY A 115 9.30 1.71 10.56
CA GLY A 115 10.05 0.64 9.89
C GLY A 115 9.41 -0.74 10.06
N LEU A 116 9.87 -1.72 9.30
CA LEU A 116 9.42 -3.10 9.46
C LEU A 116 10.24 -3.78 10.57
N ASP A 117 9.61 -4.04 11.72
CA ASP A 117 10.19 -4.84 12.81
C ASP A 117 9.07 -5.65 13.48
N TYR A 118 9.04 -6.97 13.26
CA TYR A 118 7.88 -7.82 13.58
C TYR A 118 6.53 -7.27 13.06
N PRO A 119 6.39 -7.05 11.73
CA PRO A 119 5.18 -6.48 11.17
C PRO A 119 3.98 -7.43 11.35
N VAL A 120 2.83 -6.85 11.67
CA VAL A 120 1.57 -7.58 11.85
C VAL A 120 0.52 -7.03 10.89
N LEU A 121 -0.26 -7.94 10.34
CA LEU A 121 -1.44 -7.64 9.56
C LEU A 121 -2.66 -8.22 10.29
N ALA A 122 -3.46 -7.35 10.90
CA ALA A 122 -4.73 -7.73 11.49
C ALA A 122 -5.80 -7.72 10.40
N LEU A 123 -6.53 -8.83 10.26
CA LEU A 123 -7.59 -8.99 9.27
C LEU A 123 -8.93 -9.18 9.97
N ASN A 124 -9.96 -8.56 9.42
CA ASN A 124 -11.37 -8.77 9.78
C ASN A 124 -12.16 -9.12 8.51
N ALA A 125 -13.12 -10.05 8.62
CA ALA A 125 -13.84 -10.65 7.49
C ALA A 125 -15.33 -10.79 7.81
#